data_AF-A0A227H2E8-F1
#
_entry.id   AF-A0A227H2E8-F1
#
_cell.length_a   1.000
_cell.length_b   1.000
_cell.length_c   1.000
_cell.angle_alpha   90.00
_cell.angle_beta   90.00
_cell.angle_gamma   90.00
#
_symmetry.space_group_name_H-M   'P 1'
#
loop_
_entity.id
_entity.type
_entity.pdbx_description
1 polymer ?
#
loop_
_entity_poly.entity_id
_entity_poly.type
_entity_poly.pdbx_seq_one_letter_code
_entity_poly.pdbx_strand_id
1 'polypeptide(L)' 'MLFVCTASSVSVAKAEVELVLPIEGDPVVDVKLARIGWHLFRDPNLSSNGKVSCESCHNLQTNGAQNTA' A
#
# COMPACT_ATOMS: atom_id res chain seq x y z
N MET A 1 -36.51 17.85 -51.95
CA MET A 1 -36.17 18.20 -50.55
C MET A 1 -37.25 17.53 -49.71
N LEU A 2 -36.98 16.52 -48.89
CA LEU A 2 -36.31 16.61 -47.59
C LEU A 2 -35.69 15.23 -47.24
N PHE A 3 -34.40 15.20 -46.94
CA PHE A 3 -33.77 14.08 -46.23
C PHE A 3 -34.06 14.26 -44.73
N VAL A 4 -34.82 13.34 -44.13
CA VAL A 4 -35.09 13.32 -42.68
C VAL A 4 -33.97 12.54 -42.01
N CYS A 5 -33.01 13.24 -41.40
CA CYS A 5 -32.02 12.61 -40.52
C CYS A 5 -32.65 12.33 -39.15
N THR A 6 -32.94 11.07 -38.85
CA THR A 6 -33.31 10.65 -37.50
C THR A 6 -32.04 10.45 -36.66
N ALA A 7 -31.72 11.42 -35.81
CA ALA A 7 -30.63 11.29 -34.85
C ALA A 7 -30.98 10.23 -33.80
N SER A 8 -30.27 9.10 -33.81
CA SER A 8 -30.35 8.10 -32.74
C SER A 8 -29.31 8.43 -31.67
N SER A 9 -29.76 8.72 -30.45
CA SER A 9 -28.89 8.96 -29.30
C SER A 9 -28.46 7.63 -28.68
N VAL A 10 -27.16 7.34 -28.73
CA VAL A 10 -26.55 6.23 -27.99
C VAL A 10 -26.23 6.72 -26.58
N SER A 11 -26.85 6.13 -25.56
CA SER A 11 -26.50 6.40 -24.16
C SER A 11 -25.26 5.60 -23.78
N VAL A 12 -24.15 6.31 -23.53
CA VAL A 12 -22.94 5.73 -22.94
C VAL A 12 -23.21 5.46 -21.46
N ALA A 13 -23.12 4.19 -21.04
CA ALA A 13 -23.22 3.83 -19.63
C ALA A 13 -22.06 4.46 -18.84
N LYS A 14 -22.40 5.19 -17.78
CA LYS A 14 -21.43 5.83 -16.87
C LYS A 14 -20.76 4.75 -16.03
N ALA A 15 -19.47 4.52 -16.26
CA ALA A 15 -18.67 3.68 -15.36
C ALA A 15 -18.63 4.35 -13.98
N GLU A 16 -19.12 3.66 -12.96
CA GLU A 16 -19.06 4.08 -11.57
C GLU A 16 -17.63 3.82 -11.07
N VAL A 17 -16.90 4.90 -10.78
CA VAL A 17 -15.53 4.81 -10.27
C VAL A 17 -15.61 4.46 -8.79
N GLU A 18 -15.42 3.19 -8.47
CA GLU A 18 -15.29 2.75 -7.09
C GLU A 18 -13.94 3.25 -6.54
N LEU A 19 -13.99 4.09 -5.51
CA LEU A 19 -12.81 4.58 -4.83
C LEU A 19 -12.26 3.49 -3.90
N VAL A 20 -10.95 3.45 -3.74
CA VAL A 20 -10.32 2.57 -2.74
C VAL A 20 -10.78 3.02 -1.34
N LEU A 21 -11.36 2.09 -0.59
CA LEU A 21 -11.81 2.32 0.78
C LEU A 21 -10.62 2.35 1.75
N PRO A 22 -10.74 3.07 2.89
CA PRO A 22 -9.72 3.05 3.93
C PRO A 22 -9.48 1.64 4.49
N ILE A 23 -8.28 1.40 5.01
CA ILE A 23 -7.97 0.18 5.76
C ILE A 23 -8.73 0.24 7.09
N GLU A 24 -9.53 -0.78 7.37
CA GLU A 24 -10.31 -0.88 8.61
C GLU A 24 -9.55 -1.61 9.71
N GLY A 25 -9.73 -1.14 10.95
CA GLY A 25 -9.40 -1.85 12.19
C GLY A 25 -7.92 -2.11 12.46
N ASP A 26 -7.65 -2.68 13.64
CA ASP A 26 -6.33 -3.20 13.98
C ASP A 26 -6.21 -4.65 13.51
N PRO A 27 -5.05 -5.06 12.96
CA PRO A 27 -4.86 -6.45 12.55
C PRO A 27 -4.88 -7.37 13.77
N VAL A 28 -5.46 -8.57 13.60
CA VAL A 28 -5.32 -9.65 14.58
C VAL A 28 -3.92 -10.24 14.43
N VAL A 29 -3.07 -10.05 15.44
CA VAL A 29 -1.66 -10.45 15.41
C VAL A 29 -1.34 -11.42 16.55
N ASP A 30 -0.63 -12.50 16.25
CA ASP A 30 0.02 -13.30 17.29
C ASP A 30 1.20 -12.50 17.88
N VAL A 31 1.01 -12.01 19.10
CA VAL A 31 1.97 -11.16 19.81
C VAL A 31 3.31 -11.87 20.05
N LYS A 32 3.31 -13.20 20.24
CA LYS A 32 4.56 -13.96 20.45
C LYS A 32 5.38 -14.02 19.17
N LEU A 33 4.71 -14.29 18.05
CA LEU A 33 5.35 -14.29 16.73
C LEU A 33 5.82 -12.88 16.34
N ALA A 34 4.99 -11.87 16.58
CA ALA A 34 5.35 -10.47 16.33
C ALA A 34 6.58 -10.04 17.12
N ARG A 35 6.75 -10.51 18.36
CA ARG A 35 7.95 -10.22 19.16
C ARG A 35 9.20 -10.83 18.54
N ILE A 36 9.13 -12.04 18.00
CA ILE A 36 10.26 -12.62 17.27
C ILE A 36 10.59 -11.76 16.04
N GLY A 37 9.57 -11.41 15.25
CA GLY A 37 9.72 -10.52 14.09
C GLY A 37 10.34 -9.17 14.45
N TRP A 38 9.94 -8.58 15.59
CA TRP A 38 10.49 -7.32 16.09
C TRP A 38 11.99 -7.40 16.38
N HIS A 39 12.47 -8.51 16.95
CA HIS A 39 13.90 -8.72 17.15
C HIS A 39 14.63 -8.87 15.82
N LEU A 40 14.11 -9.68 14.90
CA LEU A 40 14.74 -9.90 13.59
C LEU A 40 14.79 -8.62 12.74
N PHE A 41 13.73 -7.81 12.77
CA PHE A 41 13.66 -6.53 12.04
C PHE A 41 14.80 -5.57 12.42
N ARG A 42 15.31 -5.69 13.64
CA ARG A 42 16.36 -4.83 14.21
C ARG A 42 17.73 -5.51 14.25
N ASP A 43 17.86 -6.75 13.79
CA ASP A 43 19.10 -7.53 13.91
C ASP A 43 20.05 -7.26 12.73
N PRO A 44 21.20 -6.58 12.94
CA PRO A 44 22.14 -6.33 11.86
C PRO A 44 22.93 -7.58 11.44
N ASN A 45 22.93 -8.65 12.24
CA ASN A 45 23.63 -9.89 11.90
C ASN A 45 22.97 -10.65 10.73
N LEU A 46 21.75 -10.26 10.35
CA LEU A 46 21.09 -10.77 9.14
C LEU A 46 21.69 -10.19 7.85
N SER A 47 22.52 -9.14 7.94
CA SER A 47 23.30 -8.64 6.80
C SER A 47 24.66 -9.32 6.71
N SER A 48 25.16 -9.49 5.48
CA SER A 48 26.45 -10.14 5.22
C SER A 48 27.66 -9.43 5.86
N ASN A 49 27.52 -8.14 6.19
CA ASN A 49 28.56 -7.33 6.80
C ASN A 49 28.29 -6.99 8.27
N GLY A 50 27.19 -7.47 8.85
CA GLY A 50 26.83 -7.22 10.25
C GLY A 50 26.49 -5.76 10.58
N LYS A 51 26.12 -4.93 9.59
CA LYS A 51 25.91 -3.48 9.77
C LYS A 51 24.50 -3.00 9.43
N VAL A 52 23.70 -3.78 8.71
CA VAL A 52 22.40 -3.36 8.18
C VAL A 52 21.31 -4.28 8.71
N SER A 53 20.23 -3.69 9.21
CA SER A 53 18.97 -4.38 9.51
C SER A 53 17.84 -3.79 8.66
N CYS A 54 16.62 -4.34 8.77
CA CYS A 54 15.45 -3.76 8.12
C CYS A 54 15.20 -2.34 8.63
N GLU A 55 15.33 -2.12 9.95
CA GLU A 55 15.15 -0.81 10.58
C GLU A 55 16.10 0.27 10.05
N SER A 56 17.29 -0.10 9.57
CA SER A 56 18.27 0.85 9.05
C SER A 56 17.73 1.71 7.89
N CYS A 57 16.88 1.13 7.03
CA CYS A 57 16.22 1.85 5.93
C CYS A 57 14.73 2.09 6.19
N HIS A 58 14.08 1.25 7.01
CA HIS A 58 12.67 1.32 7.33
C HIS A 58 12.44 1.72 8.80
N ASN A 59 12.96 2.87 9.22
CA ASN A 59 12.82 3.32 10.60
C ASN A 59 11.35 3.63 10.91
N LEU A 60 10.76 2.90 11.87
CA LEU A 60 9.35 3.02 12.23
C LEU A 60 9.01 4.36 12.92
N GLN A 61 10.00 5.07 13.48
CA GLN A 61 9.81 6.44 13.99
C GLN A 61 9.64 7.46 12.86
N THR A 62 10.05 7.13 11.64
CA THR A 62 9.86 7.93 10.42
C THR A 62 8.88 7.24 9.46
N ASN A 63 7.85 6.58 10.00
CA ASN A 63 6.81 5.87 9.25
C ASN A 63 7.32 4.74 8.35
N GLY A 64 8.46 4.15 8.67
CA GLY A 64 9.00 2.99 7.94
C GLY A 64 9.59 3.33 6.57
N ALA A 65 9.82 4.61 6.28
CA ALA A 65 10.44 5.06 5.04
C ALA A 65 11.79 5.71 5.31
N GLN A 66 12.71 5.51 4.35
CA GLN A 66 13.95 6.27 4.31
C GLN A 66 13.64 7.71 3.92
N ASN A 67 14.26 8.66 4.60
CA ASN A 67 14.18 10.06 4.21
C ASN A 67 14.99 10.26 2.92
N THR A 68 14.33 10.18 1.77
CA THR A 68 14.86 10.64 0.49
C THR A 68 14.33 12.05 0.24
N ALA A 69 14.91 13.02 0.95
CA ALA A 69 14.70 14.45 0.63
C ALA A 69 15.69 14.87 -0.47
#